data_AF-A0A7J8V6P1-F1
#
_entry.id   AF-A0A7J8V6P1-F1
#
_cell.length_a   1.000
_cell.length_b   1.000
_cell.length_c   1.000
_cell.angle_alpha   90.00
_cell.angle_beta   90.00
_cell.angle_gamma   90.00
#
_symmetry.space_group_name_H-M   'P 1'
#
loop_
_entity.id
_entity.type
_entity.pdbx_description
1 polymer ?
#
loop_
_entity_poly.entity_id
_entity_poly.type
_entity_poly.pdbx_seq_one_letter_code
_entity_poly.pdbx_strand_id
1 'polypeptide(L)'
;MESAAALAKELRNWTEVIDFYRKASELYMQCDRPQFASDSIAKAARAVEDALPSDAIKLYSDACVLLEDDRKEQLALDLYHAVTNIYVKLEKYTDAVAFLLKLGLAADKCNATNSQCKAYLSAVIVYLYAHDLKQAEKCYNDCSQ
;
A
#
# COMPACT_ATOMS: atom_id res chain seq x y z
N MET A 1 -0.80 18.65 14.08
CA MET A 1 0.27 17.85 13.43
C MET A 1 0.10 17.83 11.92
N GLU A 2 -1.04 17.39 11.36
CA GLU A 2 -1.23 17.36 9.90
C GLU A 2 -1.10 18.75 9.21
N SER A 3 -1.58 19.84 9.83
CA SER A 3 -1.40 21.20 9.27
C SER A 3 0.07 21.64 9.22
N ALA A 4 0.90 21.18 10.16
CA ALA A 4 2.34 21.43 10.13
C ALA A 4 3.02 20.60 9.02
N ALA A 5 2.55 19.38 8.78
CA ALA A 5 2.99 18.55 7.65
C ALA A 5 2.67 19.22 6.30
N ALA A 6 1.50 19.84 6.16
CA ALA A 6 1.14 20.58 4.95
C ALA A 6 2.12 21.74 4.67
N LEU A 7 2.48 22.51 5.70
CA LEU A 7 3.47 23.59 5.57
C LEU A 7 4.87 23.04 5.23
N ALA A 8 5.30 21.96 5.88
CA ALA A 8 6.58 21.30 5.58
C ALA A 8 6.63 20.79 4.12
N LYS A 9 5.50 20.33 3.59
CA LYS A 9 5.36 19.91 2.19
C LYS A 9 5.56 21.07 1.22
N GLU A 10 4.99 22.24 1.51
CA GLU A 10 5.20 23.47 0.70
C GLU A 10 6.68 23.86 0.65
N LEU A 11 7.40 23.67 1.75
CA LEU A 11 8.84 23.89 1.86
C LEU A 11 9.69 22.73 1.30
N ARG A 12 9.05 21.66 0.80
CA ARG A 12 9.69 20.42 0.34
C ARG A 12 10.59 19.76 1.39
N ASN A 13 10.30 19.98 2.67
CA ASN A 13 10.99 19.31 3.76
C ASN A 13 10.35 17.95 4.04
N TRP A 14 10.68 16.96 3.21
CA TRP A 14 10.03 15.65 3.23
C TRP A 14 10.23 14.89 4.55
N THR A 15 11.37 15.07 5.22
CA THR A 15 11.63 14.46 6.53
C THR A 15 10.63 14.96 7.57
N GLU A 16 10.43 16.29 7.64
CA GLU A 16 9.44 16.87 8.55
C GLU A 16 8.00 16.49 8.20
N VAL A 17 7.67 16.37 6.90
CA VAL A 17 6.35 15.86 6.46
C VAL A 17 6.08 14.49 7.10
N ILE A 18 7.03 13.56 6.99
CA ILE A 18 6.91 12.21 7.53
C ILE A 18 6.80 12.25 9.06
N ASP A 19 7.67 13.02 9.72
CA ASP A 19 7.71 13.10 11.19
C ASP A 19 6.41 13.68 11.76
N PHE A 20 5.84 14.71 11.13
CA PHE A 20 4.58 15.30 11.59
C PHE A 20 3.40 14.33 11.43
N TYR A 21 3.30 13.60 10.32
CA TYR A 21 2.24 12.60 10.15
C TYR A 21 2.43 11.36 11.03
N ARG A 22 3.67 10.94 11.30
CA ARG A 22 3.94 9.87 12.29
C ARG A 22 3.50 10.29 13.68
N LYS A 23 3.85 11.51 14.09
CA LYS A 23 3.41 12.05 15.39
C LYS A 23 1.89 12.19 15.48
N ALA A 24 1.21 12.53 14.38
CA ALA A 24 -0.25 12.50 14.33
C ALA A 24 -0.80 11.07 14.50
N SER A 25 -0.20 10.09 13.83
CA SER A 25 -0.56 8.67 13.94
C SER A 25 -0.41 8.16 15.38
N GLU A 26 0.71 8.45 16.03
CA GLU A 26 0.95 8.10 17.44
C GLU A 26 -0.12 8.68 18.37
N LEU A 27 -0.53 9.94 18.17
CA LEU A 27 -1.60 10.56 18.95
C LEU A 27 -2.95 9.89 18.73
N TYR A 28 -3.26 9.46 17.51
CA TYR A 28 -4.47 8.68 17.23
C TYR A 28 -4.43 7.31 17.89
N MET A 29 -3.27 6.63 17.89
CA MET A 29 -3.09 5.36 18.59
C MET A 29 -3.28 5.49 20.10
N GLN A 30 -2.78 6.57 20.71
CA GLN A 30 -2.99 6.85 22.15
C GLN A 30 -4.47 7.06 22.53
N CYS A 31 -5.32 7.34 21.55
CA CYS A 31 -6.76 7.51 21.72
C CYS A 31 -7.56 6.28 21.26
N ASP A 32 -6.90 5.13 21.04
CA ASP A 32 -7.49 3.88 20.51
C ASP A 32 -8.21 4.09 19.16
N ARG A 33 -7.60 4.88 18.27
CA ARG A 33 -8.13 5.20 16.93
C ARG A 33 -7.19 4.71 15.81
N PRO A 34 -6.98 3.38 15.66
CA PRO A 34 -6.02 2.82 14.70
C PRO A 34 -6.34 3.14 13.24
N GLN A 35 -7.61 3.25 12.87
CA GLN A 35 -8.00 3.67 11.51
C GLN A 35 -7.51 5.10 11.19
N PHE A 36 -7.72 6.05 12.10
CA PHE A 36 -7.23 7.43 11.90
C PHE A 36 -5.69 7.49 11.94
N ALA A 37 -5.07 6.63 12.74
CA ALA A 37 -3.62 6.46 12.75
C ALA A 37 -3.09 5.98 11.39
N SER A 38 -3.73 4.97 10.79
CA SER A 38 -3.42 4.48 9.45
C SER A 38 -3.63 5.55 8.38
N ASP A 39 -4.77 6.24 8.39
CA ASP A 39 -5.08 7.32 7.45
C ASP A 39 -4.01 8.44 7.48
N SER A 40 -3.53 8.78 8.68
CA SER A 40 -2.45 9.76 8.84
C SER A 40 -1.14 9.30 8.18
N ILE A 41 -0.76 8.04 8.37
CA ILE A 41 0.44 7.47 7.73
C ILE A 41 0.27 7.37 6.21
N ALA A 42 -0.91 6.97 5.72
CA ALA A 42 -1.20 6.91 4.30
C ALA A 42 -1.15 8.30 3.63
N LYS A 43 -1.58 9.37 4.33
CA LYS A 43 -1.38 10.76 3.87
C LYS A 43 0.10 11.12 3.77
N ALA A 44 0.93 10.69 4.73
CA ALA A 44 2.38 10.88 4.67
C ALA A 44 2.97 10.21 3.43
N ALA A 45 2.63 8.93 3.21
CA ALA A 45 3.08 8.16 2.06
C ALA A 45 2.73 8.87 0.74
N ARG A 46 1.48 9.32 0.61
CA ARG A 46 1.02 10.07 -0.58
C ARG A 46 1.69 11.42 -0.77
N ALA A 47 2.06 12.08 0.32
CA ALA A 47 2.74 13.36 0.23
C ALA A 47 4.18 13.23 -0.29
N VAL A 48 4.80 12.06 -0.09
CA VAL A 48 6.21 11.83 -0.43
C VAL A 48 6.42 10.82 -1.56
N GLU A 49 5.38 10.17 -2.10
CA GLU A 49 5.52 9.08 -3.07
C GLU A 49 6.28 9.45 -4.35
N ASP A 50 6.15 10.69 -4.83
CA ASP A 50 6.90 11.16 -6.01
C ASP A 50 8.36 11.51 -5.69
N ALA A 51 8.64 11.97 -4.47
CA ALA A 51 9.98 12.45 -4.08
C ALA A 51 10.84 11.36 -3.42
N LEU A 52 10.22 10.52 -2.59
CA LEU A 52 10.82 9.48 -1.77
C LEU A 52 10.00 8.18 -1.88
N PRO A 53 9.96 7.54 -3.06
CA PRO A 53 9.08 6.38 -3.30
C PRO A 53 9.39 5.19 -2.39
N SER A 54 10.66 5.00 -2.01
CA SER A 54 11.06 3.93 -1.08
C SER A 54 10.50 4.14 0.33
N ASP A 55 10.38 5.39 0.77
CA ASP A 55 9.80 5.69 2.08
C ASP A 55 8.28 5.67 2.04
N ALA A 56 7.66 6.10 0.93
CA ALA A 56 6.23 5.95 0.72
C ALA A 56 5.78 4.48 0.76
N ILE A 57 6.54 3.57 0.16
CA ILE A 57 6.28 2.12 0.24
C ILE A 57 6.24 1.63 1.70
N LYS A 58 7.23 2.03 2.51
CA LYS A 58 7.28 1.66 3.93
C LYS A 58 6.07 2.23 4.68
N LEU A 59 5.77 3.51 4.49
CA LEU A 59 4.65 4.17 5.14
C LEU A 59 3.31 3.52 4.77
N TYR A 60 3.04 3.27 3.49
CA TYR A 60 1.82 2.55 3.10
C TYR A 60 1.77 1.13 3.69
N SER A 61 2.91 0.43 3.77
CA SER A 61 2.98 -0.90 4.40
C SER A 61 2.67 -0.84 5.91
N ASP A 62 3.23 0.14 6.62
CA ASP A 62 2.94 0.40 8.04
C ASP A 62 1.44 0.71 8.24
N ALA A 63 0.86 1.50 7.33
CA ALA A 63 -0.57 1.82 7.34
C ALA A 63 -1.45 0.58 7.10
N CYS A 64 -1.04 -0.35 6.22
CA CYS A 64 -1.72 -1.65 6.07
C CYS A 64 -1.71 -2.44 7.38
N VAL A 65 -0.54 -2.56 8.04
CA VAL A 65 -0.41 -3.32 9.29
C VAL A 65 -1.35 -2.78 10.36
N LEU A 66 -1.45 -1.45 10.52
CA LEU A 66 -2.38 -0.84 11.48
C LEU A 66 -3.85 -1.20 11.23
N LEU A 67 -4.25 -1.38 9.97
CA LEU A 67 -5.63 -1.77 9.61
C LEU A 67 -5.86 -3.27 9.77
N GLU A 68 -4.86 -4.09 9.43
CA GLU A 68 -4.93 -5.54 9.58
C GLU A 68 -4.98 -5.96 11.06
N ASP A 69 -4.21 -5.31 11.92
CA ASP A 69 -4.24 -5.53 13.38
C ASP A 69 -5.63 -5.20 13.98
N ASP A 70 -6.34 -4.23 13.39
CA ASP A 70 -7.72 -3.84 13.76
C ASP A 70 -8.81 -4.62 13.00
N ARG A 71 -8.44 -5.68 12.24
CA ARG A 71 -9.34 -6.49 11.40
C ARG A 71 -10.17 -5.68 10.41
N LYS A 72 -9.54 -4.66 9.83
CA LYS A 72 -10.10 -3.76 8.81
C LYS A 72 -9.39 -3.97 7.47
N GLU A 73 -9.15 -5.21 7.09
CA GLU A 73 -8.46 -5.59 5.84
C GLU A 73 -9.08 -4.95 4.60
N GLN A 74 -10.41 -4.74 4.60
CA GLN A 74 -11.12 -4.08 3.50
C GLN A 74 -10.59 -2.66 3.24
N LEU A 75 -10.17 -1.94 4.28
CA LEU A 75 -9.60 -0.60 4.16
C LEU A 75 -8.14 -0.61 3.69
N ALA A 76 -7.42 -1.73 3.88
CA ALA A 76 -6.05 -1.89 3.44
C ALA A 76 -5.93 -2.14 1.93
N LEU A 77 -7.01 -2.55 1.24
CA LEU A 77 -7.02 -2.86 -0.19
C LEU A 77 -6.52 -1.68 -1.05
N ASP A 78 -6.99 -0.46 -0.77
CA ASP A 78 -6.57 0.74 -1.49
C ASP A 78 -5.09 1.07 -1.27
N LEU A 79 -4.55 0.74 -0.08
CA LEU A 79 -3.14 0.94 0.24
C LEU A 79 -2.25 -0.08 -0.48
N TYR A 80 -2.68 -1.34 -0.57
CA TYR A 80 -2.01 -2.36 -1.38
C TYR A 80 -1.93 -1.95 -2.87
N HIS A 81 -3.02 -1.37 -3.40
CA HIS A 81 -3.01 -0.80 -4.76
C HIS A 81 -2.01 0.35 -4.89
N ALA A 82 -1.96 1.28 -3.92
CA ALA A 82 -1.03 2.39 -3.95
C ALA A 82 0.44 1.92 -3.97
N VAL A 83 0.81 0.95 -3.13
CA VAL A 83 2.17 0.38 -3.12
C VAL A 83 2.50 -0.32 -4.43
N THR A 84 1.57 -1.10 -4.96
CA THR A 84 1.72 -1.78 -6.26
C THR A 84 2.05 -0.78 -7.37
N ASN A 85 1.32 0.34 -7.44
CA ASN A 85 1.54 1.37 -8.44
C ASN A 85 2.93 2.00 -8.34
N ILE A 86 3.46 2.19 -7.12
CA ILE A 86 4.82 2.69 -6.93
C ILE A 86 5.83 1.66 -7.44
N TYR A 87 5.69 0.38 -7.10
CA TYR A 87 6.60 -0.66 -7.59
C TYR A 87 6.59 -0.80 -9.12
N VAL A 88 5.42 -0.70 -9.76
CA VAL A 88 5.31 -0.71 -11.23
C VAL A 88 6.02 0.51 -11.83
N LYS A 89 5.83 1.72 -11.27
CA LYS A 89 6.54 2.94 -11.71
C LYS A 89 8.06 2.84 -11.56
N LEU A 90 8.53 2.09 -10.55
CA LEU A 90 9.95 1.81 -10.31
C LEU A 90 10.47 0.60 -11.10
N GLU A 91 9.66 -0.01 -11.97
CA GLU A 91 9.98 -1.22 -12.73
C GLU A 91 10.36 -2.44 -11.88
N LYS A 92 9.96 -2.44 -10.59
CA LYS A 92 10.15 -3.54 -9.65
C LYS A 92 8.97 -4.51 -9.71
N TYR A 93 8.84 -5.19 -10.85
CA TYR A 93 7.66 -6.00 -11.15
C TYR A 93 7.43 -7.16 -10.18
N THR A 94 8.49 -7.82 -9.70
CA THR A 94 8.37 -8.91 -8.73
C THR A 94 7.79 -8.43 -7.40
N ASP A 95 8.21 -7.27 -6.92
CA ASP A 95 7.68 -6.67 -5.69
C ASP A 95 6.23 -6.20 -5.88
N ALA A 96 5.91 -5.64 -7.05
CA ALA A 96 4.54 -5.28 -7.40
C ALA A 96 3.60 -6.50 -7.37
N VAL A 97 4.02 -7.63 -7.97
CA VAL A 97 3.25 -8.87 -7.92
C VAL A 97 3.07 -9.35 -6.49
N ALA A 98 4.10 -9.33 -5.66
CA ALA A 98 3.98 -9.75 -4.26
C ALA A 98 2.90 -8.96 -3.51
N PHE A 99 2.78 -7.65 -3.77
CA PHE A 99 1.72 -6.82 -3.19
C PHE A 99 0.33 -7.09 -3.79
N LEU A 100 0.23 -7.39 -5.09
CA LEU A 100 -1.03 -7.80 -5.71
C LEU A 100 -1.55 -9.14 -5.17
N LEU A 101 -0.66 -10.09 -4.89
CA LEU A 101 -1.05 -11.36 -4.27
C LEU A 101 -1.54 -11.15 -2.83
N LYS A 102 -0.87 -10.30 -2.05
CA LYS A 102 -1.36 -9.89 -0.71
C LYS A 102 -2.73 -9.23 -0.77
N LEU A 103 -2.95 -8.36 -1.77
CA LEU A 103 -4.24 -7.73 -2.02
C LEU A 103 -5.32 -8.77 -2.29
N GLY A 104 -5.05 -9.75 -3.15
CA GLY A 104 -5.98 -10.83 -3.45
C GLY A 104 -6.36 -11.65 -2.21
N LEU A 105 -5.38 -11.97 -1.36
CA LEU A 105 -5.63 -12.66 -0.08
C LEU A 105 -6.43 -11.80 0.91
N ALA A 106 -6.16 -10.51 1.00
CA ALA A 106 -6.93 -9.59 1.83
C ALA A 106 -8.38 -9.46 1.31
N ALA A 107 -8.57 -9.38 -0.01
CA ALA A 107 -9.89 -9.32 -0.62
C ALA A 107 -10.70 -10.61 -0.39
N ASP A 108 -10.05 -11.77 -0.41
CA ASP A 108 -10.66 -13.07 -0.08
C ASP A 108 -11.24 -13.08 1.34
N LYS A 109 -10.45 -12.64 2.33
CA LYS A 109 -10.88 -12.53 3.74
C LYS A 109 -12.11 -11.63 3.89
N CYS A 110 -12.25 -10.62 3.03
CA CYS A 110 -13.39 -9.71 3.04
C CYS A 110 -14.57 -10.17 2.17
N ASN A 111 -14.52 -11.37 1.57
CA ASN A 111 -15.48 -11.88 0.58
C ASN A 111 -15.65 -10.93 -0.63
N ALA A 112 -14.59 -10.20 -0.98
CA ALA A 112 -14.57 -9.25 -2.08
C ALA A 112 -14.07 -9.91 -3.39
N THR A 113 -14.81 -10.91 -3.88
CA THR A 113 -14.41 -11.76 -5.04
C THR A 113 -14.00 -10.96 -6.27
N ASN A 114 -14.69 -9.86 -6.59
CA ASN A 114 -14.34 -9.02 -7.74
C ASN A 114 -12.94 -8.39 -7.59
N SER A 115 -12.64 -7.86 -6.40
CA SER A 115 -11.33 -7.29 -6.08
C SER A 115 -10.24 -8.35 -6.09
N GLN A 116 -10.53 -9.54 -5.54
CA GLN A 116 -9.62 -10.68 -5.56
C GLN A 116 -9.26 -11.10 -6.99
N CYS A 117 -10.27 -11.35 -7.85
CA CYS A 117 -10.03 -11.74 -9.25
C CYS A 117 -9.21 -10.68 -10.01
N LYS A 118 -9.51 -9.39 -9.80
CA LYS A 118 -8.74 -8.29 -10.41
C LYS A 118 -7.30 -8.25 -9.92
N ALA A 119 -7.06 -8.50 -8.63
CA ALA A 119 -5.72 -8.54 -8.06
C ALA A 119 -4.86 -9.64 -8.70
N TYR A 120 -5.40 -10.86 -8.76
CA TYR A 120 -4.71 -12.01 -9.36
C TYR A 120 -4.51 -11.85 -10.86
N LEU A 121 -5.51 -11.37 -11.59
CA LEU A 121 -5.35 -11.05 -13.01
C LEU A 121 -4.27 -9.98 -13.23
N SER A 122 -4.23 -8.95 -12.38
CA SER A 122 -3.20 -7.91 -12.45
C SER A 122 -1.80 -8.49 -12.20
N ALA A 123 -1.66 -9.43 -11.26
CA ALA A 123 -0.38 -10.10 -11.00
C ALA A 123 0.13 -10.86 -12.23
N VAL A 124 -0.76 -11.60 -12.91
CA VAL A 124 -0.45 -12.29 -14.17
C VAL A 124 -0.04 -11.29 -15.25
N ILE A 125 -0.78 -10.18 -15.41
CA ILE A 125 -0.48 -9.14 -16.40
C ILE A 125 0.90 -8.52 -16.15
N VAL A 126 1.28 -8.28 -14.89
CA VAL A 126 2.60 -7.72 -14.56
C VAL A 126 3.73 -8.70 -14.94
N TYR A 127 3.58 -10.00 -14.69
CA TYR A 127 4.57 -10.99 -15.16
C TYR A 127 4.67 -11.05 -16.68
N LEU A 128 3.53 -11.02 -17.39
CA LEU A 128 3.51 -10.98 -18.85
C LEU A 128 4.22 -9.72 -19.40
N TYR A 129 3.97 -8.57 -18.77
CA TYR A 129 4.65 -7.32 -19.11
C TYR A 129 6.16 -7.39 -18.89
N ALA A 130 6.60 -8.04 -17.81
CA ALA A 130 8.01 -8.32 -17.54
C ALA A 130 8.62 -9.42 -18.43
N HIS A 131 7.87 -9.94 -19.40
CA HIS A 131 8.25 -11.05 -20.28
C HIS A 131 8.61 -12.37 -19.56
N ASP A 132 8.15 -12.53 -18.31
CA ASP A 132 8.33 -13.76 -17.53
C ASP A 132 7.11 -14.69 -17.70
N LEU A 133 7.04 -15.34 -18.86
CA LEU A 133 5.95 -16.25 -19.21
C LEU A 133 5.82 -17.41 -18.22
N LYS A 134 6.94 -17.89 -17.66
CA LYS A 134 6.94 -19.02 -16.72
C LYS A 134 6.26 -18.63 -15.41
N GLN A 135 6.59 -17.45 -14.86
CA GLN A 135 5.93 -16.99 -13.65
C GLN A 135 4.48 -16.56 -13.91
N ALA A 136 4.17 -16.01 -15.08
CA ALA A 136 2.79 -15.70 -15.45
C ALA A 136 1.90 -16.96 -15.47
N GLU A 137 2.35 -18.03 -16.13
CA GLU A 137 1.63 -19.31 -16.18
C GLU A 137 1.49 -19.92 -14.79
N LYS A 138 2.57 -19.92 -13.99
CA LYS A 138 2.53 -20.38 -12.61
C LYS A 138 1.51 -19.59 -11.78
N CYS A 139 1.56 -18.27 -11.83
CA CYS A 139 0.64 -17.39 -11.10
C CYS A 139 -0.81 -17.63 -11.51
N TYR A 140 -1.09 -17.81 -12.80
CA TYR A 140 -2.43 -18.15 -13.29
C TYR A 140 -2.94 -19.45 -12.68
N ASN A 141 -2.12 -20.51 -12.72
CA ASN A 141 -2.48 -21.82 -12.19
C ASN A 141 -2.73 -21.74 -10.67
N ASP A 142 -1.83 -21.09 -9.92
CA ASP A 142 -1.91 -20.95 -8.46
C ASP A 142 -3.17 -20.16 -8.03
N CYS A 143 -3.56 -19.13 -8.81
CA CYS A 143 -4.74 -18.29 -8.52
C CYS A 143 -6.07 -18.87 -9.03
N SER A 144 -6.04 -19.97 -9.78
CA SER A 144 -7.23 -20.62 -10.37
C SER A 144 -7.80 -21.77 -9.53
N GLN A 145 -7.08 -22.17 -8.47
CA GLN A 145 -7.53 -23.16 -7.49
C GLN A 145 -8.40 -22.52 -6.42
#